data_AF-A0A362XC09-F1
#
_entry.id   AF-A0A362XC09-F1
#
_cell.length_a   1.000
_cell.length_b   1.000
_cell.length_c   1.000
_cell.angle_alpha   90.00
_cell.angle_beta   90.00
_cell.angle_gamma   90.00
#
_symmetry.space_group_name_H-M   'P 1'
#
loop_
_entity.id
_entity.type
_entity.pdbx_description
1 polymer ?
#
loop_
_entity_poly.entity_id
_entity_poly.type
_entity_poly.pdbx_seq_one_letter_code
_entity_poly.pdbx_strand_id
1 'polypeptide(L)' 'RHSCVFDSEMTSVIGKMVKVIGWYDNESGYSSRLIDLIKRL' A
#
# COMPACT_ATOMS: atom_id res chain seq x y z
N ARG A 1 11.79 -1.55 -2.81
CA ARG A 1 10.75 -0.74 -3.49
C ARG A 1 9.42 -1.03 -2.81
N HIS A 2 8.77 -0.05 -2.19
CA HIS A 2 7.56 -0.27 -1.40
C HIS A 2 6.33 -0.43 -2.30
N SER A 3 5.46 -1.41 -2.00
CA SER A 3 4.18 -1.59 -2.70
C SER A 3 3.14 -0.55 -2.33
N CYS A 4 3.26 0.00 -1.12
CA CYS A 4 2.35 0.97 -0.53
C CYS A 4 3.16 1.75 0.51
N VAL A 5 2.95 3.06 0.55
CA VAL A 5 3.55 4.00 1.48
C VAL A 5 2.46 4.44 2.43
N PHE A 6 2.64 4.15 3.72
CA PHE A 6 1.68 4.52 4.74
C PHE A 6 1.74 6.02 5.04
N ASP A 7 0.58 6.66 5.09
CA ASP A 7 0.41 8.07 5.45
C ASP A 7 -0.15 8.17 6.87
N SER A 8 0.76 8.38 7.83
CA SER A 8 0.41 8.48 9.25
C SER A 8 -0.34 9.76 9.59
N GLU A 9 -0.13 10.85 8.83
CA GLU A 9 -0.72 12.16 9.12
C GLU A 9 -2.23 12.17 8.83
N MET A 10 -2.69 11.35 7.87
CA MET A 10 -4.12 11.19 7.57
C MET A 10 -4.82 10.12 8.42
N THR A 11 -4.15 9.56 9.42
CA THR A 11 -4.77 8.56 10.31
C THR A 11 -5.72 9.25 11.28
N SER A 12 -6.98 8.80 11.35
CA SER A 12 -7.99 9.40 12.21
C SER A 12 -8.82 8.35 12.96
N VAL A 13 -9.26 8.70 14.17
CA VAL A 13 -10.06 7.82 15.03
C VAL A 13 -11.43 8.44 15.24
N ILE A 14 -12.49 7.68 14.94
CA ILE A 14 -13.88 8.08 15.18
C ILE A 14 -14.51 7.02 16.08
N GLY A 15 -14.62 7.32 17.38
CA GLY A 15 -15.11 6.39 18.39
C GLY A 15 -14.20 5.16 18.51
N LYS A 16 -14.70 3.99 18.11
CA LYS A 16 -13.95 2.72 18.08
C LYS A 16 -13.40 2.35 16.69
N MET A 17 -13.62 3.20 15.67
CA MET A 17 -13.14 2.98 14.31
C MET A 17 -11.85 3.77 14.07
N VAL A 18 -10.86 3.11 13.46
CA VAL A 18 -9.60 3.74 13.06
C VAL A 18 -9.53 3.74 11.53
N LYS A 19 -9.41 4.94 10.94
CA LYS A 19 -9.17 5.15 9.51
C LYS A 19 -7.67 5.33 9.30
N VAL A 20 -7.12 4.55 8.38
CA VAL A 20 -5.70 4.50 8.02
C VAL A 20 -5.60 4.69 6.50
N ILE A 21 -4.67 5.51 6.02
CA ILE A 21 -4.50 5.78 4.58
C ILE A 21 -3.11 5.37 4.14
N GLY A 22 -3.01 4.77 2.95
CA GLY A 22 -1.74 4.47 2.30
C GLY A 22 -1.82 4.73 0.80
N TRP A 23 -0.73 5.26 0.27
CA TRP A 23 -0.57 5.58 -1.15
C TRP A 23 0.21 4.49 -1.84
N TYR A 24 -0.16 4.15 -3.06
CA TYR A 24 0.65 3.25 -3.87
C TYR A 24 0.70 3.72 -5.31
N ASP A 25 1.83 3.41 -5.95
CA ASP A 25 1.99 3.58 -7.38
C ASP A 25 1.30 2.40 -8.08
N ASN A 26 0.23 2.71 -8.80
CA ASN A 26 -0.60 1.73 -9.49
C ASN A 26 0.09 1.09 -10.71
N GLU A 27 1.12 1.72 -11.27
CA GLU A 27 1.83 1.20 -12.44
C GLU A 27 3.10 0.45 -12.02
N SER A 28 4.03 1.15 -11.38
CA SER A 28 5.32 0.60 -10.96
C SER A 28 5.20 -0.34 -9.76
N GLY A 29 4.29 -0.02 -8.82
CA GLY A 29 4.03 -0.86 -7.65
C GLY A 29 3.38 -2.18 -8.03
N TYR A 30 2.36 -2.13 -8.90
CA TYR A 30 1.68 -3.32 -9.42
C TYR A 30 2.61 -4.18 -10.29
N SER A 31 3.32 -3.57 -11.24
CA SER A 31 4.26 -4.29 -12.12
C SER A 31 5.36 -5.00 -11.33
N SER A 32 5.86 -4.37 -10.25
CA SER A 32 6.86 -5.00 -9.38
C SER A 32 6.32 -6.25 -8.67
N ARG A 33 5.05 -6.25 -8.24
CA ARG A 33 4.42 -7.42 -7.61
C ARG A 33 4.11 -8.54 -8.60
N LEU A 34 3.75 -8.19 -9.85
CA LEU A 34 3.57 -9.17 -10.91
C LEU A 34 4.89 -9.90 -11.25
N ILE A 35 6.01 -9.17 -11.33
CA ILE A 35 7.33 -9.78 -11.54
C ILE A 35 7.70 -10.71 -10.38
N ASP A 36 7.44 -10.29 -9.13
CA ASP A 36 7.70 -11.15 -7.96
C ASP A 36 6.86 -12.43 -7.98
N LEU A 37 5.63 -12.38 -8.49
CA LEU A 37 4.77 -13.56 -8.66
C LEU A 37 5.35 -14.51 -9.71
N ILE A 38 5.74 -13.99 -10.88
CA ILE A 38 6.34 -14.79 -11.96
C ILE A 38 7.63 -15.47 -11.48
N LYS A 39 8.44 -14.80 -10.67
CA LYS A 39 9.67 -15.38 -10.10
C LYS A 39 9.43 -16.49 -9.07
N ARG A 40 8.21 -16.61 -8.55
CA ARG A 40 7.83 -17.65 -7.56
C ARG A 40 7.19 -18.87 -8.21
N LEU A 41 6.89 -18.82 -9.50
CA LEU A 41 6.47 -19.94 -10.33
C LEU A 41 7.69 -20.65 -10.90
#